data_AF-A0AAU5NSV8-F1
#
_entry.id   AF-A0AAU5NSV8-F1
#
_cell.length_a   1.000
_cell.length_b   1.000
_cell.length_c   1.000
_cell.angle_alpha   90.00
_cell.angle_beta   90.00
_cell.angle_gamma   90.00
#
_symmetry.space_group_name_H-M   'P 1'
#
loop_
_entity.id
_entity.type
_entity.pdbx_description
1 polymer ?
#
loop_
_entity_poly.entity_id
_entity_poly.type
_entity_poly.pdbx_seq_one_letter_code
_entity_poly.pdbx_strand_id
1 'polypeptide(L)'
;MIYGGVEAVDFSTAAELVLPASDATGPREVVVVGARFGGTWAVGVQLEAEGALAGEIRTEAGTDPDRALAAGLAWVEEYCQRNGMMVDRAESLNHQFPAEVRPFQARGRFVLAPDGGGS
;
A
#
# COMPACT_ATOMS: atom_id res chain seq x y z
N MET A 1 -1.35 12.71 8.00
CA MET A 1 -2.80 12.41 7.89
C MET A 1 -2.92 10.89 7.97
N ILE A 2 -3.66 10.37 8.96
CA ILE A 2 -3.86 8.91 9.10
C ILE A 2 -4.93 8.51 8.08
N TYR A 3 -4.69 7.47 7.29
CA TYR A 3 -5.50 7.07 6.12
C TYR A 3 -6.95 6.60 6.43
N GLY A 4 -7.36 6.52 7.70
CA GLY A 4 -8.58 5.84 8.15
C GLY A 4 -9.94 6.48 7.80
N GLY A 5 -10.03 7.30 6.75
CA GLY A 5 -11.28 7.95 6.34
C GLY A 5 -11.55 7.96 4.83
N VAL A 6 -10.64 7.40 4.01
CA VAL A 6 -10.83 7.32 2.55
C VAL A 6 -11.32 5.93 2.18
N GLU A 7 -12.47 5.87 1.51
CA GLU A 7 -13.05 4.62 1.02
C GLU A 7 -12.17 4.03 -0.10
N ALA A 8 -11.80 2.76 0.04
CA ALA A 8 -11.06 2.04 -0.98
C ALA A 8 -11.94 1.78 -2.22
N VAL A 9 -11.34 1.92 -3.40
CA VAL A 9 -11.92 1.37 -4.63
C VAL A 9 -11.67 -0.13 -4.69
N ASP A 10 -12.54 -0.85 -5.39
CA ASP A 10 -12.32 -2.27 -5.65
C ASP A 10 -11.02 -2.51 -6.42
N PHE A 11 -10.41 -3.66 -6.17
CA PHE A 11 -9.16 -4.05 -6.80
C PHE A 11 -9.09 -5.56 -7.09
N SER A 12 -8.16 -5.92 -7.95
CA SER A 12 -7.81 -7.30 -8.28
C SER A 12 -6.30 -7.49 -8.15
N THR A 13 -5.87 -8.63 -7.62
CA THR A 13 -4.45 -8.95 -7.47
C THR A 13 -3.85 -9.32 -8.83
N ALA A 14 -2.86 -8.57 -9.28
CA ALA A 14 -2.08 -8.88 -10.48
C ALA A 14 -0.83 -9.71 -10.15
N ALA A 15 -0.18 -9.41 -9.02
CA ALA A 15 0.91 -10.18 -8.44
C ALA A 15 0.72 -10.27 -6.93
N GLU A 16 0.80 -11.48 -6.38
CA GLU A 16 0.64 -11.71 -4.94
C GLU A 16 1.68 -10.94 -4.13
N LEU A 17 1.28 -10.41 -2.98
CA LEU A 17 2.21 -9.74 -2.06
C LEU A 17 3.07 -10.78 -1.35
N VAL A 18 4.37 -10.75 -1.61
CA VAL A 18 5.35 -11.61 -0.97
C VAL A 18 6.43 -10.74 -0.33
N LEU A 19 6.35 -10.53 0.98
CA LEU A 19 7.43 -9.89 1.71
C LEU A 19 8.41 -10.99 2.18
N PRO A 20 9.73 -10.82 1.96
CA PRO A 20 10.72 -11.78 2.44
C PRO A 20 10.66 -11.83 3.97
N ALA A 21 10.81 -13.02 4.56
CA ALA A 21 10.90 -13.17 6.01
C ALA A 21 11.97 -12.21 6.54
N SER A 22 11.59 -11.39 7.53
CA SER A 22 12.52 -10.51 8.21
C SER A 22 13.19 -11.29 9.33
N ASP A 23 14.52 -11.27 9.41
CA ASP A 23 15.24 -11.80 10.58
C ASP A 23 14.96 -10.96 11.84
N ALA A 24 14.39 -9.77 11.70
CA ALA A 24 13.99 -8.90 12.80
C ALA A 24 12.50 -9.09 13.17
N THR A 25 12.22 -9.42 14.43
CA THR A 25 10.89 -9.51 15.07
C THR A 25 10.20 -8.14 15.25
N GLY A 26 10.66 -7.10 14.55
CA GLY A 26 10.25 -5.71 14.78
C GLY A 26 9.29 -5.18 13.71
N PRO A 27 8.73 -3.97 13.93
CA PRO A 27 7.95 -3.28 12.92
C PRO A 27 8.76 -3.11 11.62
N ARG A 28 8.08 -3.30 10.50
CA ARG A 28 8.65 -3.17 9.16
C ARG A 28 7.97 -2.06 8.40
N GLU A 29 8.76 -1.11 7.91
CA GLU A 29 8.26 -0.10 6.98
C GLU A 29 8.19 -0.67 5.57
N VAL A 30 7.08 -0.40 4.88
CA VAL A 30 6.90 -0.67 3.45
C VAL A 30 6.38 0.60 2.77
N VAL A 31 6.79 0.79 1.51
CA VAL A 31 6.33 1.88 0.67
C VAL A 31 5.27 1.33 -0.28
N VAL A 32 4.11 1.97 -0.32
CA VAL A 32 3.08 1.66 -1.32
C VAL A 32 3.16 2.72 -2.41
N VAL A 33 3.28 2.27 -3.65
CA VAL A 33 3.38 3.14 -4.83
C VAL A 33 2.22 2.87 -5.77
N GLY A 34 1.62 3.92 -6.27
CA GLY A 34 0.54 3.86 -7.25
C GLY A 34 0.94 4.61 -8.52
N ALA A 35 0.67 4.02 -9.67
CA ALA A 35 0.81 4.66 -10.97
C ALA A 35 -0.48 4.48 -11.78
N ARG A 36 -1.01 5.57 -12.34
CA ARG A 36 -2.22 5.54 -13.15
C ARG A 36 -1.89 5.57 -14.64
N PHE A 37 -2.41 4.60 -15.38
CA PHE A 37 -2.35 4.56 -16.83
C PHE A 37 -3.70 4.16 -17.42
N GLY A 38 -4.17 4.90 -18.43
CA GLY A 38 -5.46 4.60 -19.08
C GLY A 38 -6.68 4.68 -18.16
N GLY A 39 -6.59 5.40 -17.03
CA GLY A 39 -7.66 5.54 -16.05
C GLY A 39 -7.63 4.51 -14.91
N THR A 40 -6.84 3.44 -15.03
CA THR A 40 -6.68 2.40 -14.01
C THR A 40 -5.39 2.63 -13.22
N TRP A 41 -5.43 2.37 -11.90
CA TRP A 41 -4.22 2.38 -11.07
C TRP A 41 -3.59 1.00 -11.01
N ALA A 42 -2.28 0.96 -11.17
CA ALA A 42 -1.42 -0.11 -10.68
C ALA A 42 -0.90 0.33 -9.31
N VAL A 43 -1.14 -0.47 -8.27
CA VAL A 43 -0.66 -0.17 -6.92
C VAL A 43 0.21 -1.33 -6.47
N GLY A 44 1.42 -1.05 -6.00
CA GLY A 44 2.39 -2.05 -5.61
C GLY A 44 3.07 -1.70 -4.29
N VAL A 45 3.70 -2.70 -3.68
CA VAL A 45 4.44 -2.55 -2.42
C VAL A 45 5.93 -2.71 -2.69
N GLN A 46 6.74 -1.87 -2.10
CA GLN A 46 8.20 -1.92 -2.10
C GLN A 46 8.71 -1.94 -0.66
N LEU A 47 9.82 -2.65 -0.43
CA LEU A 47 10.51 -2.66 0.87
C LEU A 47 11.42 -1.45 1.07
N GLU A 48 11.83 -0.85 -0.04
CA GLU A 48 12.75 0.30 -0.08
C GLU A 48 12.21 1.30 -1.11
N ALA A 49 12.58 2.57 -0.97
CA ALA A 49 12.05 3.67 -1.78
C ALA A 49 12.18 3.48 -3.31
N GLU A 50 13.11 2.63 -3.74
CA GLU A 50 13.41 2.31 -5.15
C GLU A 50 13.58 0.79 -5.37
N GLY A 51 13.02 -0.02 -4.45
CA GLY A 51 13.15 -1.48 -4.48
C GLY A 51 12.25 -2.15 -5.51
N ALA A 52 12.50 -3.45 -5.74
CA ALA A 52 11.61 -4.28 -6.52
C ALA A 52 10.21 -4.33 -5.90
N LEU A 53 9.18 -4.44 -6.75
CA LEU A 53 7.82 -4.66 -6.29
C LEU A 53 7.72 -6.04 -5.66
N ALA A 54 7.24 -6.07 -4.43
CA ALA A 54 6.92 -7.30 -3.69
C ALA A 54 5.53 -7.85 -4.05
N GLY A 55 4.74 -7.11 -4.83
CA GLY A 55 3.42 -7.49 -5.32
C GLY A 55 2.76 -6.32 -6.02
N GLU A 56 1.61 -6.56 -6.66
CA GLU A 56 0.86 -5.54 -7.37
C GLU A 56 -0.65 -5.86 -7.44
N ILE A 57 -1.48 -4.85 -7.31
CA ILE A 57 -2.92 -4.87 -7.59
C ILE A 57 -3.27 -3.90 -8.72
N ARG A 58 -4.40 -4.17 -9.38
CA ARG A 58 -5.06 -3.26 -10.31
C ARG A 58 -6.39 -2.83 -9.73
N THR A 59 -6.64 -1.53 -9.65
CA THR A 59 -7.91 -1.00 -9.15
C THR A 59 -8.94 -0.89 -10.26
N GLU A 60 -10.20 -0.65 -9.89
CA GLU A 60 -11.15 -0.05 -10.83
C GLU A 60 -10.67 1.33 -11.33
N ALA A 61 -11.26 1.79 -12.44
CA ALA A 61 -10.89 3.07 -13.03
C ALA A 61 -11.25 4.24 -12.10
N GLY A 62 -10.32 5.17 -11.93
CA GLY A 62 -10.49 6.32 -11.05
C GLY A 62 -9.41 7.37 -11.26
N THR A 63 -9.60 8.56 -10.70
CA THR A 63 -8.63 9.68 -10.80
C THR A 63 -8.01 10.05 -9.46
N ASP A 64 -8.54 9.51 -8.37
CA ASP A 64 -8.18 9.89 -7.01
C ASP A 64 -7.01 9.04 -6.48
N PRO A 65 -5.83 9.63 -6.26
CA PRO A 65 -4.66 8.92 -5.74
C PRO A 65 -4.84 8.44 -4.30
N ASP A 66 -5.65 9.12 -3.48
CA ASP A 66 -5.89 8.71 -2.10
C ASP A 66 -6.80 7.48 -2.04
N ARG A 67 -7.78 7.38 -2.94
CA ARG A 67 -8.59 6.15 -3.10
C ARG A 67 -7.76 4.97 -3.60
N ALA A 68 -6.83 5.22 -4.53
CA ALA A 68 -5.90 4.19 -4.98
C ALA A 68 -5.01 3.68 -3.83
N LEU A 69 -4.53 4.57 -2.96
CA LEU A 69 -3.77 4.17 -1.76
C LEU A 69 -4.63 3.49 -0.70
N ALA A 70 -5.90 3.87 -0.55
CA ALA A 70 -6.83 3.16 0.31
C ALA A 70 -7.04 1.70 -0.16
N ALA A 71 -7.10 1.46 -1.49
CA ALA A 71 -7.10 0.09 -2.03
C ALA A 71 -5.78 -0.65 -1.72
N GLY A 72 -4.64 0.03 -1.83
CA GLY A 72 -3.34 -0.50 -1.41
C GLY A 72 -3.29 -0.84 0.09
N LEU A 73 -3.90 -0.02 0.95
CA LEU A 73 -4.02 -0.27 2.38
C LEU A 73 -4.87 -1.51 2.65
N ALA A 74 -6.07 -1.60 2.07
CA ALA A 74 -6.95 -2.76 2.23
C ALA A 74 -6.25 -4.06 1.79
N TRP A 75 -5.54 -4.02 0.66
CA TRP A 75 -4.76 -5.16 0.18
C TRP A 75 -3.63 -5.57 1.12
N VAL A 76 -2.88 -4.61 1.68
CA VAL A 76 -1.82 -4.88 2.66
C VAL A 76 -2.40 -5.40 3.98
N GLU A 77 -3.55 -4.88 4.43
CA GLU A 77 -4.27 -5.37 5.60
C GLU A 77 -4.71 -6.83 5.42
N GLU A 78 -5.25 -7.20 4.25
CA GLU A 78 -5.57 -8.60 3.92
C GLU A 78 -4.34 -9.50 4.02
N TYR A 79 -3.20 -9.07 3.47
CA TYR A 79 -1.94 -9.80 3.57
C TYR A 79 -1.51 -9.95 5.03
N CYS A 80 -1.56 -8.87 5.80
CA CYS A 80 -1.19 -8.87 7.22
C CYS A 80 -2.04 -9.86 8.02
N GLN A 81 -3.37 -9.83 7.86
CA GLN A 81 -4.30 -10.75 8.54
C GLN A 81 -3.98 -12.22 8.25
N ARG A 82 -3.67 -12.55 6.99
CA ARG A 82 -3.31 -13.92 6.57
C ARG A 82 -1.97 -14.40 7.17
N ASN A 83 -1.10 -13.48 7.57
CA ASN A 83 0.27 -13.76 7.99
C ASN A 83 0.54 -13.42 9.47
N GLY A 84 -0.50 -13.20 10.29
CA GLY A 84 -0.33 -12.88 11.72
C GLY A 84 0.34 -11.53 11.97
N MET A 85 0.07 -10.55 11.10
CA MET A 85 0.55 -9.17 11.22
C MET A 85 -0.63 -8.20 11.22
N MET A 86 -0.34 -6.94 11.52
CA MET A 86 -1.25 -5.81 11.40
C MET A 86 -0.55 -4.60 10.80
N VAL A 87 -1.31 -3.69 10.19
CA VAL A 87 -0.82 -2.36 9.82
C VAL A 87 -0.94 -1.45 11.04
N ASP A 88 0.19 -1.15 11.70
CA ASP A 88 0.25 -0.28 12.88
C ASP A 88 0.08 1.21 12.50
N ARG A 89 0.63 1.59 11.34
CA ARG A 89 0.55 2.97 10.85
C ARG A 89 0.45 3.01 9.34
N ALA A 90 -0.40 3.88 8.82
CA ALA A 90 -0.48 4.19 7.39
C ALA A 90 -0.51 5.71 7.15
N GLU A 91 0.39 6.20 6.30
CA GLU A 91 0.54 7.63 5.97
C GLU A 91 0.51 7.90 4.47
N SER A 92 -0.22 8.94 4.07
CA SER A 92 -0.21 9.51 2.71
C SER A 92 0.99 10.42 2.50
N LEU A 93 1.80 10.07 1.50
CA LEU A 93 2.88 10.90 1.01
C LEU A 93 2.51 11.58 -0.32
N ASN A 94 1.25 11.53 -0.75
CA ASN A 94 0.78 12.14 -2.00
C ASN A 94 1.06 13.64 -2.08
N HIS A 95 1.08 14.32 -0.93
CA HIS A 95 1.40 15.74 -0.84
C HIS A 95 2.85 16.08 -1.26
N GLN A 96 3.74 15.09 -1.32
CA GLN A 96 5.12 15.27 -1.79
C GLN A 96 5.20 15.36 -3.32
N PHE A 97 4.18 14.92 -4.05
CA PHE A 97 4.14 15.07 -5.49
C PHE A 97 3.65 16.46 -5.91
N PRO A 98 4.22 17.03 -6.99
CA PRO A 98 3.67 18.21 -7.64
C PRO A 98 2.20 18.03 -8.01
N ALA A 99 1.42 19.12 -8.02
CA ALA A 99 0.00 19.08 -8.30
C ALA A 99 -0.35 18.44 -9.65
N GLU A 100 0.52 18.61 -10.65
CA GLU A 100 0.40 18.02 -11.99
C GLU A 100 0.63 16.50 -12.01
N VAL A 101 1.40 15.96 -11.07
CA VAL A 101 1.76 14.52 -11.00
C VAL A 101 0.79 13.75 -10.11
N ARG A 102 0.23 14.37 -9.07
CA ARG A 102 -0.71 13.74 -8.11
C ARG A 102 -1.87 12.95 -8.74
N PRO A 103 -2.49 13.37 -9.86
CA PRO A 103 -3.55 12.58 -10.52
C PRO A 103 -3.07 11.29 -11.21
N PHE A 104 -1.75 11.06 -11.26
CA PHE A 104 -1.12 9.95 -11.96
C PHE A 104 -0.18 9.13 -11.09
N GLN A 105 0.26 9.66 -9.95
CA GLN A 105 1.08 8.93 -9.00
C GLN A 105 0.53 9.05 -7.59
N ALA A 106 0.68 7.97 -6.85
CA ALA A 106 0.35 7.89 -5.44
C ALA A 106 1.51 7.28 -4.66
N ARG A 107 1.74 7.75 -3.44
CA ARG A 107 2.74 7.19 -2.53
C ARG A 107 2.23 7.17 -1.10
N GLY A 108 2.35 6.02 -0.47
CA GLY A 108 2.05 5.81 0.94
C GLY A 108 3.21 5.13 1.65
N ARG A 109 3.24 5.27 2.97
CA ARG A 109 4.23 4.63 3.83
C ARG A 109 3.52 3.94 4.98
N PHE A 110 3.62 2.63 5.03
CA PHE A 110 2.92 1.79 5.99
C PHE A 110 3.93 1.10 6.89
N VAL A 111 3.58 0.95 8.16
CA VAL A 111 4.36 0.21 9.16
C VAL A 111 3.57 -1.03 9.52
N LEU A 112 4.16 -2.20 9.24
CA LEU A 112 3.60 -3.50 9.55
C LEU A 112 4.22 -3.99 10.85
N ALA A 113 3.42 -4.50 11.77
CA ALA A 113 3.88 -5.08 13.01
C ALA A 113 3.30 -6.50 13.18
N PRO A 114 3.94 -7.39 13.94
CA PRO A 114 3.31 -8.63 14.37
C PRO A 114 1.98 -8.32 15.07
N ASP A 115 0.94 -9.09 14.78
CA ASP A 115 -0.31 -9.01 15.53
C ASP A 115 -0.01 -9.55 16.94
N GLY A 116 0.03 -8.66 17.93
CA GLY A 116 0.44 -8.98 19.30
C GLY A 116 -0.54 -9.89 20.06
N GLY A 117 -1.39 -10.62 19.36
CA GLY A 117 -2.35 -11.57 19.87
C GLY A 117 -1.71 -12.80 20.49
N GLY A 118 -1.18 -12.65 21.71
CA GLY A 118 -1.12 -13.66 22.77
C GLY A 118 -0.27 -14.92 22.53
N SER A 119 0.90 -14.98 23.18
CA SER A 119 1.31 -16.22 23.87
C SER A 119 0.48 -16.43 25.13
#